data_AF-A0A2R5L441-F1
#
_entry.id   AF-A0A2R5L441-F1
#
_cell.length_a   1.000
_cell.length_b   1.000
_cell.length_c   1.000
_cell.angle_alpha   90.00
_cell.angle_beta   90.00
_cell.angle_gamma   90.00
#
_symmetry.space_group_name_H-M   'P 1'
#
loop_
_entity.id
_entity.type
_entity.pdbx_description
1 polymer ?
#
loop_
_entity_poly.entity_id
_entity_poly.type
_entity_poly.pdbx_seq_one_letter_code
_entity_poly.pdbx_strand_id
1 'polypeptide(L)'
;KDGATADGAKLCEGTVFAVVSAKGNFSDTVFTLSRFISKILGVKYDEQTSCNASQGHIMGHYDILNTNTSYTFSSCSNSTIADALQTLQRPNCSKSTQLEDLITK
;
A
#
# COMPACT_ATOMS: atom_id res chain seq x y z
N LYS A 1 13.49 6.99 2.56
CA LYS A 1 12.28 7.69 2.06
C LYS A 1 11.72 6.83 0.95
N ASP A 2 10.61 6.19 1.24
CA ASP A 2 10.17 4.95 0.58
C ASP A 2 9.72 5.19 -0.88
N GLY A 3 9.41 6.44 -1.25
CA GLY A 3 8.95 6.85 -2.58
C GLY A 3 7.82 7.88 -2.43
N ALA A 4 6.99 8.04 -3.46
CA ALA A 4 5.78 8.88 -3.42
C ALA A 4 4.60 8.16 -4.06
N THR A 5 3.42 8.25 -3.44
CA THR A 5 2.14 7.76 -3.97
C THR A 5 1.02 8.69 -3.51
N ALA A 6 -0.07 8.76 -4.27
CA ALA A 6 -1.28 9.42 -3.81
C ALA A 6 -1.93 8.59 -2.69
N ASP A 7 -2.25 9.25 -1.57
CA ASP A 7 -2.95 8.65 -0.44
C ASP A 7 -4.40 8.37 -0.79
N GLY A 8 -4.88 7.14 -0.53
CA GLY A 8 -6.27 6.79 -0.80
C GLY A 8 -6.63 7.00 -2.26
N ALA A 9 -5.75 6.54 -3.16
CA ALA A 9 -5.99 6.62 -4.59
C ALA A 9 -7.40 6.12 -4.87
N LYS A 10 -8.14 6.86 -5.70
CA LYS A 10 -9.51 6.50 -6.04
C LYS A 10 -9.48 5.21 -6.84
N LEU A 11 -9.53 4.08 -6.15
CA LEU A 11 -9.25 2.74 -6.67
C LEU A 11 -10.14 2.36 -7.87
N CYS A 12 -11.24 3.09 -8.08
CA CYS A 12 -12.19 2.90 -9.17
C CYS A 12 -12.14 3.97 -10.27
N GLU A 13 -11.32 5.02 -10.15
CA GLU A 13 -11.32 6.17 -11.07
C GLU A 13 -10.12 6.22 -12.05
N GLY A 14 -9.32 5.16 -12.12
CA GLY A 14 -8.26 5.05 -13.13
C GLY A 14 -7.03 4.26 -12.67
N THR A 15 -5.96 4.36 -13.46
CA THR A 15 -4.68 3.71 -13.15
C THR A 15 -3.98 4.43 -12.00
N VAL A 16 -3.58 3.67 -10.98
CA VAL A 16 -2.79 4.17 -9.86
C VAL A 16 -1.33 3.82 -10.11
N PHE A 17 -0.46 4.83 -10.05
CA PHE A 17 0.99 4.66 -10.20
C PHE A 17 1.68 4.83 -8.85
N ALA A 18 2.71 4.04 -8.62
CA ALA A 18 3.64 4.21 -7.51
C ALA A 18 5.07 4.17 -8.04
N VAL A 19 5.91 5.08 -7.55
CA VAL A 19 7.35 5.07 -7.82
C VAL A 19 8.06 4.60 -6.57
N VAL A 20 8.67 3.42 -6.65
CA VAL A 20 9.37 2.79 -5.53
C VAL A 20 10.86 2.87 -5.76
N SER A 21 11.59 3.39 -4.78
CA SER A 21 13.05 3.38 -4.81
C SER A 21 13.55 2.02 -4.34
N ALA A 22 14.01 1.17 -5.26
CA ALA A 22 14.71 -0.07 -4.93
C ALA A 22 16.13 0.24 -4.44
N LYS A 23 16.26 0.68 -3.18
CA LYS A 23 17.54 0.83 -2.47
C LYS A 23 17.52 -0.15 -1.30
N GLY A 24 18.49 -1.06 -1.26
CA GLY A 24 18.61 -2.05 -0.19
C GLY A 24 18.60 -3.49 -0.71
N ASN A 25 18.35 -4.43 0.19
CA ASN A 25 18.23 -5.84 -0.16
C ASN A 25 16.80 -6.16 -0.68
N PHE A 26 16.59 -7.40 -1.13
CA PHE A 26 15.28 -7.85 -1.63
C PHE A 26 14.16 -7.68 -0.58
N SER A 27 14.47 -7.98 0.69
CA SER A 27 13.55 -7.87 1.81
C SER A 27 13.06 -6.44 2.01
N ASP A 28 13.97 -5.46 1.98
CA ASP A 28 13.65 -4.03 2.10
C ASP A 28 12.75 -3.58 0.94
N THR A 29 12.99 -4.11 -0.26
CA THR A 29 12.18 -3.82 -1.44
C THR A 29 10.76 -4.37 -1.30
N VAL A 30 10.62 -5.62 -0.84
CA VAL A 30 9.30 -6.24 -0.59
C VAL A 30 8.54 -5.53 0.53
N PHE A 31 9.23 -5.15 1.60
CA PHE A 31 8.64 -4.39 2.70
C PHE A 31 8.15 -3.02 2.22
N THR A 32 8.98 -2.32 1.44
CA THR A 32 8.62 -1.05 0.82
C THR A 32 7.40 -1.20 -0.11
N LEU A 33 7.40 -2.20 -1.01
CA LEU A 33 6.27 -2.45 -1.90
C LEU A 33 4.98 -2.71 -1.12
N SER A 34 5.05 -3.49 -0.04
CA SER A 34 3.91 -3.77 0.84
C SER A 34 3.35 -2.48 1.45
N ARG A 35 4.21 -1.59 1.95
CA ARG A 35 3.82 -0.25 2.45
C ARG A 35 3.09 0.56 1.38
N PHE A 36 3.61 0.57 0.16
CA PHE A 36 3.03 1.34 -0.93
C PHE A 36 1.64 0.86 -1.32
N ILE A 37 1.46 -0.45 -1.46
CA ILE A 37 0.16 -1.04 -1.76
C ILE A 37 -0.84 -0.65 -0.66
N SER A 38 -0.44 -0.71 0.61
CA SER A 38 -1.28 -0.28 1.72
C SER A 38 -1.66 1.21 1.64
N LYS A 39 -0.73 2.10 1.29
CA LYS A 39 -1.03 3.52 1.06
C LYS A 39 -2.03 3.75 -0.08
N ILE A 40 -1.91 3.00 -1.17
CA ILE A 40 -2.87 3.00 -2.29
C ILE A 40 -4.26 2.59 -1.79
N LEU A 41 -4.33 1.57 -0.94
CA LEU A 41 -5.57 1.12 -0.28
C LEU A 41 -6.08 2.10 0.80
N GLY A 42 -5.42 3.24 1.00
CA GLY A 42 -5.84 4.26 1.96
C GLY A 42 -5.38 4.02 3.40
N VAL A 43 -4.54 3.02 3.64
CA VAL A 43 -3.98 2.76 4.97
C VAL A 43 -3.01 3.88 5.34
N LYS A 44 -3.15 4.42 6.55
CA LYS A 44 -2.22 5.43 7.09
C LYS A 44 -1.06 4.75 7.80
N TYR A 45 0.03 5.49 8.04
CA TYR A 45 1.07 4.98 8.93
C TYR A 45 0.52 4.83 10.34
N ASP A 46 0.95 3.79 11.08
CA ASP A 46 0.35 3.45 12.37
C ASP A 46 0.49 4.61 13.37
N GLU A 47 1.58 5.38 13.32
CA GLU A 47 1.77 6.60 14.13
C GLU A 47 0.76 7.74 13.84
N GLN A 48 0.06 7.67 12.72
CA GLN A 48 -0.99 8.62 12.32
C GLN A 48 -2.40 8.11 12.67
N THR A 49 -2.49 6.95 13.34
CA THR A 49 -3.75 6.29 13.70
C THR A 49 -3.88 6.14 15.21
N SER A 50 -5.07 5.74 15.67
CA SER A 50 -5.32 5.40 17.07
C SER A 50 -4.71 4.05 17.50
N CYS A 51 -4.12 3.27 16.60
CA CYS A 51 -3.58 1.94 16.92
C CYS A 51 -2.26 1.96 17.68
N ASN A 52 -1.69 3.14 17.96
CA ASN A 52 -0.33 3.34 18.46
C ASN A 52 0.74 2.75 17.52
N ALA A 53 1.90 3.39 17.45
CA ALA A 53 3.00 2.92 16.61
C ALA A 53 3.56 1.61 17.16
N SER A 54 3.20 0.48 16.55
CA SER A 54 3.83 -0.80 16.84
C SER A 54 5.03 -0.99 15.91
N GLN A 55 6.21 -1.14 16.51
CA GLN A 55 7.46 -1.28 15.74
C GLN A 55 7.43 -2.55 14.88
N GLY A 56 7.95 -2.44 13.65
CA GLY A 56 8.14 -3.57 12.76
C GLY A 56 6.92 -4.01 11.94
N HIS A 57 5.72 -3.47 12.21
CA HIS A 57 4.57 -3.67 11.32
C HIS A 57 4.80 -2.98 9.97
N ILE A 58 4.12 -3.48 8.93
CA ILE A 58 4.26 -2.97 7.57
C ILE A 58 4.00 -1.47 7.54
N MET A 59 2.98 -0.95 8.23
CA MET A 59 2.67 0.47 8.27
C MET A 59 3.21 1.19 9.51
N GLY A 60 3.94 0.48 10.36
CA GLY A 60 4.49 1.00 11.61
C GLY A 60 5.76 1.82 11.42
N HIS A 61 6.30 2.29 12.54
CA HIS A 61 7.63 2.88 12.56
C HIS A 61 8.67 1.80 12.23
N TYR A 62 9.55 2.11 11.27
CA TYR A 62 10.63 1.23 10.84
C TYR A 62 11.88 2.07 10.60
N ASP A 63 12.91 1.80 11.39
CA ASP A 63 14.29 2.19 11.11
C ASP A 63 14.98 1.02 10.39
N ILE A 64 15.40 1.28 9.14
CA ILE A 64 16.08 0.31 8.25
C ILE A 64 17.24 -0.40 8.94
N LEU A 65 17.91 0.27 9.88
CA LEU A 65 19.12 -0.25 10.51
C LEU A 65 18.84 -1.10 11.76
N ASN A 66 17.70 -0.92 12.42
CA ASN A 66 17.52 -1.38 13.81
C ASN A 66 16.16 -2.05 14.10
N THR A 67 15.23 -2.07 13.14
CA THR A 67 13.89 -2.61 13.37
C THR A 67 13.70 -3.94 12.65
N ASN A 68 13.46 -5.01 13.40
CA ASN A 68 13.00 -6.27 12.81
C ASN A 68 11.62 -6.06 12.19
N THR A 69 11.53 -6.16 10.86
CA THR A 69 10.27 -6.12 10.13
C THR A 69 9.51 -7.41 10.38
N SER A 70 8.33 -7.33 10.99
CA SER A 70 7.48 -8.50 11.24
C SER A 70 6.71 -8.93 10.00
N TYR A 71 6.70 -8.11 8.93
CA TYR A 71 5.88 -8.31 7.72
C TYR A 71 4.38 -8.48 8.02
N THR A 72 3.91 -7.98 9.17
CA THR A 72 2.50 -8.06 9.57
C THR A 72 1.85 -6.68 9.57
N PHE A 73 0.54 -6.64 9.38
CA PHE A 73 -0.28 -5.43 9.49
C PHE A 73 -0.78 -5.25 10.92
N SER A 74 -0.88 -3.99 11.36
CA SER A 74 -1.61 -3.62 12.58
C SER A 74 -3.11 -3.89 12.42
N SER A 75 -3.86 -3.90 13.53
CA SER A 75 -5.32 -4.04 13.48
C SER A 75 -6.00 -2.91 12.68
N CYS A 76 -5.53 -1.66 12.82
CA CYS A 76 -6.02 -0.53 12.02
C CYS A 76 -5.73 -0.72 10.53
N SER A 77 -4.52 -1.17 10.20
CA SER A 77 -4.18 -1.48 8.81
C SER A 77 -5.11 -2.54 8.23
N ASN A 78 -5.37 -3.62 8.98
CA ASN A 78 -6.26 -4.69 8.54
C ASN A 78 -7.69 -4.22 8.30
N SER A 79 -8.26 -3.38 9.17
CA SER A 79 -9.62 -2.87 8.98
C SER A 79 -9.72 -2.00 7.72
N THR A 80 -8.76 -1.10 7.49
CA THR A 80 -8.77 -0.24 6.30
C THR A 80 -8.56 -1.05 5.02
N ILE A 81 -7.70 -2.08 5.04
CA ILE A 81 -7.53 -2.98 3.89
C ILE A 81 -8.83 -3.72 3.60
N ALA A 82 -9.53 -4.22 4.62
CA ALA A 82 -10.80 -4.92 4.44
C ALA A 82 -11.85 -4.00 3.78
N ASP A 83 -11.98 -2.76 4.23
CA ASP A 83 -12.91 -1.77 3.67
C ASP A 83 -12.56 -1.42 2.21
N ALA A 84 -11.27 -1.29 1.90
CA ALA A 84 -10.78 -1.03 0.55
C ALA A 84 -11.09 -2.22 -0.40
N LEU A 85 -10.86 -3.45 0.06
CA LEU A 85 -11.18 -4.66 -0.70
C LEU A 85 -12.68 -4.80 -0.98
N GLN A 86 -13.53 -4.50 0.01
CA GLN A 86 -14.99 -4.46 -0.21
C GLN A 86 -15.38 -3.41 -1.25
N THR A 87 -14.69 -2.27 -1.28
CA THR A 87 -14.93 -1.21 -2.27
C THR A 87 -14.49 -1.62 -3.68
N LEU A 88 -13.35 -2.30 -3.80
CA LEU A 88 -12.85 -2.87 -5.06
C LEU A 88 -13.76 -3.96 -5.65
N GLN A 89 -14.46 -4.71 -4.79
CA GLN A 89 -15.43 -5.72 -5.21
C GLN A 89 -16.74 -5.12 -5.78
N ARG A 90 -16.93 -3.80 -5.72
CA ARG A 90 -18.14 -3.16 -6.25
C ARG A 90 -18.17 -3.23 -7.79
N PRO A 91 -19.35 -3.45 -8.41
CA PRO A 91 -19.48 -3.63 -9.86
C PRO A 91 -18.97 -2.45 -10.71
N ASN A 92 -18.92 -1.24 -10.13
CA ASN A 92 -18.45 -0.04 -10.81
C ASN A 92 -16.92 0.14 -10.74
N CYS A 93 -16.23 -0.66 -9.93
CA CYS A 93 -14.77 -0.63 -9.76
C CYS A 93 -14.05 -1.66 -10.65
N SER A 94 -14.79 -2.63 -11.19
CA SER A 94 -14.29 -3.74 -12.00
C SER A 94 -14.36 -3.50 -13.51
N LYS A 95 -14.30 -2.23 -13.95
CA LYS A 95 -14.07 -1.95 -15.38
C LYS A 95 -12.67 -2.39 -15.75
N SER A 96 -12.59 -3.67 -16.14
CA SER A 96 -11.48 -4.28 -16.86
C SER A 96 -10.93 -3.25 -17.83
N THR A 97 -9.74 -2.76 -17.53
CA THR A 97 -8.97 -2.02 -18.51
C THR A 97 -8.78 -3.01 -19.65
N GLN A 98 -9.43 -2.75 -20.79
CA GLN A 98 -9.11 -3.44 -22.03
C GLN A 98 -7.63 -3.16 -22.29
N LEU A 99 -6.76 -4.05 -21.80
CA LEU A 99 -5.35 -4.08 -22.15
C LEU A 99 -5.18 -4.26 -23.68
N GLU A 100 -6.24 -4.73 -24.35
CA GLU A 100 -6.37 -4.87 -25.79
C GLU A 100 -6.33 -3.54 -26.56
N ASP A 101 -6.65 -2.39 -25.96
CA ASP A 101 -6.65 -1.09 -26.66
C ASP A 101 -5.29 -0.36 -26.64
N LEU A 102 -4.34 -0.82 -25.81
CA LEU A 102 -3.01 -0.21 -25.66
C LEU A 102 -1.93 -0.85 -26.53
N ILE A 103 -2.21 -1.99 -27.17
CA ILE A 103 -1.24 -2.74 -27.98
C ILE A 103 -1.44 -2.50 -29.50
N THR A 104 -2.53 -1.84 -29.90
CA THR A 104 -2.96 -1.69 -31.31
C THR A 104 -2.96 -0.27 -31.87
N LYS A 105 -2.26 0.69 -31.25
CA LYS A 105 -2.06 2.04 -31.83
C LYS A 105 -0.60 2.40 -31.99
#